data_AF-A0A940FRY6-F1
#
_entry.id   AF-A0A940FRY6-F1
#
_cell.length_a   1.000
_cell.length_b   1.000
_cell.length_c   1.000
_cell.angle_alpha   90.00
_cell.angle_beta   90.00
_cell.angle_gamma   90.00
#
_symmetry.space_group_name_H-M   'P 1'
#
loop_
_entity.id
_entity.type
_entity.pdbx_description
1 polymer ?
#
loop_
_entity_poly.entity_id
_entity_poly.type
_entity_poly.pdbx_seq_one_letter_code
_entity_poly.pdbx_strand_id
1 'polypeptide(L)' 'MDFEDASPRSRPGDLLKQLVREDLDPLSVAELDERIAVLTTEIERTRMKRERAVNHKASAEALFKK' A
#
# COMPACT_ATOMS: atom_id res chain seq x y z
N MET A 1 17.28 27.52 -17.73
CA MET A 1 15.97 26.94 -17.40
C MET A 1 16.24 25.54 -16.88
N ASP A 2 15.63 25.25 -15.74
CA ASP A 2 15.78 24.07 -14.91
C ASP A 2 15.21 22.82 -15.62
N PHE A 3 16.03 21.78 -15.83
CA PHE A 3 15.64 20.55 -16.54
C PHE A 3 16.04 19.28 -15.78
N GLU A 4 16.35 19.36 -14.48
CA GLU A 4 16.91 18.23 -13.73
C GLU A 4 15.98 17.61 -12.66
N ASP A 5 14.67 17.80 -12.73
CA ASP A 5 13.76 17.11 -11.79
C ASP A 5 12.47 16.58 -12.42
N ALA A 6 12.65 15.71 -13.43
CA ALA A 6 11.58 14.83 -13.87
C ALA A 6 12.00 13.37 -13.68
N SER A 7 12.41 13.00 -12.46
CA SER A 7 12.41 11.59 -12.09
C SER A 7 11.00 11.04 -12.34
N PRO A 8 10.83 9.96 -13.12
CA PRO A 8 9.50 9.43 -13.39
C PRO A 8 8.84 9.09 -12.07
N ARG A 9 7.76 9.81 -11.73
CA ARG A 9 6.96 9.56 -10.52
C ARG A 9 6.66 8.06 -10.46
N SER A 10 7.18 7.37 -9.44
CA SER A 10 7.00 5.93 -9.27
C SER A 10 5.50 5.63 -9.35
N ARG A 11 5.11 4.66 -10.18
CA ARG A 11 3.71 4.34 -10.36
C ARG A 11 3.16 3.75 -9.05
N PRO A 12 1.85 3.90 -8.77
CA PRO A 12 1.24 3.23 -7.63
C PRO A 12 1.57 1.73 -7.64
N GLY A 13 2.17 1.25 -6.54
CA GLY A 13 2.59 -0.15 -6.37
C GLY A 13 4.03 -0.46 -6.77
N ASP A 14 4.78 0.46 -7.38
CA ASP A 14 6.20 0.23 -7.69
C ASP A 14 7.05 0.09 -6.42
N LEU A 15 6.75 0.88 -5.38
CA LEU A 15 7.42 0.79 -4.08
C LEU A 15 7.14 -0.54 -3.37
N LEU A 16 5.91 -1.07 -3.45
CA LEU A 16 5.59 -2.38 -2.88
C LEU A 16 6.35 -3.51 -3.60
N LYS A 17 6.48 -3.42 -4.92
CA LYS A 17 7.28 -4.38 -5.70
C LYS A 17 8.77 -4.31 -5.37
N GLN A 18 9.29 -3.11 -5.13
CA GLN A 18 10.67 -2.93 -4.68
C GLN A 18 10.87 -3.53 -3.29
N LEU A 19 9.99 -3.22 -2.35
CA LEU A 19 10.03 -3.73 -0.97
C LEU A 19 10.10 -5.27 -0.89
N VAL A 20 9.31 -5.97 -1.72
CA VAL A 20 9.28 -7.45 -1.75
C VAL A 20 10.58 -8.05 -2.33
N ARG A 21 11.37 -7.26 -3.07
CA ARG A 21 12.66 -7.69 -3.64
C ARG A 21 13.86 -7.35 -2.78
N GLU A 22 13.67 -6.62 -1.68
CA GLU A 22 14.76 -6.31 -0.76
C GLU A 22 15.31 -7.59 -0.14
N ASP A 23 16.64 -7.67 -0.08
CA ASP A 23 17.33 -8.75 0.60
C ASP A 23 17.14 -8.61 2.10
N LEU A 24 16.72 -9.70 2.74
CA LEU A 24 16.45 -9.77 4.17
C LEU A 24 17.62 -10.39 4.95
N ASP A 25 18.58 -11.02 4.27
CA ASP A 25 19.75 -11.65 4.90
C ASP A 25 20.58 -10.72 5.80
N PRO A 26 20.74 -9.41 5.51
CA PRO A 26 21.51 -8.52 6.39
C PRO A 26 20.72 -8.03 7.61
N LEU A 27 19.41 -8.31 7.71
CA LEU A 27 18.58 -7.81 8.81
C LEU A 27 18.71 -8.69 10.04
N SER A 28 18.82 -8.06 11.20
CA SER A 28 18.68 -8.72 12.49
C SER A 28 17.23 -9.15 12.75
N VAL A 29 17.02 -10.06 13.71
CA VAL A 29 15.67 -10.49 14.13
C VAL A 29 14.82 -9.31 14.57
N ALA A 30 15.39 -8.35 15.31
CA ALA A 30 14.66 -7.17 15.77
C ALA A 30 14.19 -6.28 14.60
N GLU A 31 15.04 -6.10 13.59
CA GLU A 31 14.67 -5.34 12.37
C GLU A 31 13.60 -6.07 11.55
N LEU A 32 13.66 -7.41 11.50
CA LEU A 32 12.62 -8.22 10.87
C LEU A 32 11.28 -8.09 11.62
N ASP A 33 11.30 -8.11 12.95
CA ASP A 33 10.10 -7.92 13.78
C ASP A 33 9.49 -6.53 13.59
N GLU A 34 10.31 -5.48 13.54
CA GLU A 34 9.86 -4.11 13.24
C GLU A 34 9.23 -4.03 11.84
N ARG A 35 9.89 -4.62 10.83
CA ARG A 35 9.38 -4.69 9.46
C ARG A 35 8.02 -5.39 9.41
N ILE A 36 7.86 -6.51 10.12
CA ILE A 36 6.60 -7.26 10.20
C ILE A 36 5.50 -6.41 10.86
N ALA A 37 5.80 -5.71 11.95
CA ALA A 37 4.83 -4.88 12.65
C ALA A 37 4.28 -3.75 11.76
N VAL A 38 5.17 -3.08 11.01
CA VAL A 38 4.80 -2.03 10.06
C VAL A 38 3.94 -2.59 8.93
N LEU A 39 4.35 -3.71 8.31
CA LEU A 39 3.61 -4.32 7.20
C LEU A 39 2.23 -4.82 7.63
N THR A 40 2.12 -5.38 8.82
CA THR A 40 0.85 -5.84 9.38
C THR A 40 -0.12 -4.68 9.57
N THR A 41 0.37 -3.55 10.12
CA THR A 41 -0.43 -2.33 10.26
C THR A 41 -0.92 -1.81 8.90
N GLU A 42 -0.06 -1.86 7.88
CA GLU A 42 -0.44 -1.44 6.52
C GLU A 42 -1.50 -2.37 5.89
N ILE A 43 -1.41 -3.67 6.14
CA ILE A 43 -2.41 -4.65 5.69
C ILE A 43 -3.77 -4.30 6.29
N GLU A 44 -3.85 -4.04 7.59
CA GLU A 44 -5.11 -3.66 8.25
C GLU A 44 -5.67 -2.34 7.71
N ARG A 45 -4.81 -1.34 7.49
CA ARG A 45 -5.20 -0.07 6.85
C ARG A 45 -5.79 -0.30 5.46
N THR A 46 -5.16 -1.17 4.67
CA THR A 46 -5.61 -1.53 3.32
C THR A 46 -6.95 -2.27 3.34
N ARG A 47 -7.13 -3.21 4.28
CA ARG A 47 -8.38 -3.95 4.50
C ARG A 47 -9.53 -2.99 4.83
N MET A 48 -9.32 -2.08 5.77
CA MET A 48 -10.32 -1.06 6.15
C MET A 48 -10.71 -0.17 4.95
N LYS A 49 -9.74 0.25 4.14
CA LYS A 49 -10.02 1.08 2.95
C LYS A 49 -10.84 0.32 1.91
N ARG A 50 -10.50 -0.95 1.67
CA ARG A 50 -11.25 -1.84 0.77
C ARG A 50 -12.69 -2.03 1.25
N GLU A 51 -12.88 -2.32 2.53
CA GLU A 51 -14.22 -2.51 3.11
C GLU A 51 -15.08 -1.26 2.95
N ARG A 52 -14.55 -0.09 3.26
CA ARG A 52 -15.25 1.19 3.04
C ARG A 52 -15.63 1.40 1.59
N ALA A 53 -14.75 1.06 0.64
CA ALA A 53 -15.04 1.19 -0.79
C ALA A 53 -16.16 0.22 -1.23
N VAL A 54 -16.16 -1.01 -0.73
CA VAL A 54 -17.23 -1.99 -0.99
C VAL A 54 -18.56 -1.54 -0.41
N ASN A 55 -18.58 -1.08 0.84
CA ASN A 55 -19.80 -0.62 1.51
C ASN A 55 -20.37 0.64 0.84
N HIS A 56 -19.51 1.55 0.38
CA HIS A 56 -19.92 2.71 -0.41
C HIS A 56 -20.55 2.29 -1.74
N LYS A 57 -19.95 1.32 -2.44
CA LYS A 57 -20.51 0.78 -3.69
C LYS A 57 -21.86 0.11 -3.47
N ALA A 58 -22.00 -0.72 -2.44
CA ALA A 58 -23.26 -1.39 -2.11
C ALA A 58 -24.37 -0.40 -1.75
N SER A 59 -24.04 0.65 -0.99
CA SER A 59 -24.97 1.74 -0.64
C SER A 59 -25.41 2.53 -1.87
N ALA A 60 -24.48 2.81 -2.80
CA ALA A 60 -24.80 3.48 -4.06
C ALA A 60 -25.70 2.61 -4.95
N GLU A 61 -25.41 1.31 -5.11
CA GLU A 61 -26.24 0.40 -5.91
C GLU A 61 -27.68 0.26 -5.36
N ALA A 62 -27.85 0.30 -4.04
CA ALA A 62 -29.18 0.30 -3.41
C ALA A 62 -29.97 1.61 -3.67
N LEU A 63 -29.28 2.73 -3.85
CA LEU A 63 -29.90 4.03 -4.14
C LEU A 63 -30.37 4.14 -5.61
N PHE A 64 -29.69 3.46 -6.53
CA PHE A 64 -29.96 3.52 -7.98
C PHE A 64 -30.80 2.35 -8.53
N LYS A 65 -31.18 1.37 -7.69
CA LYS A 65 -32.08 0.25 -8.06
C LYS A 65 -33.54 0.47 -7.62
N LYS A 66 -33.94 1.72 -7.37
CA LYS A 66 -35.34 2.09 -7.12
C LYS A 66 -35.96 2.71 -8.36
#